data_AF-A0A4R1XRR1-F1
#
_entry.id   AF-A0A4R1XRR1-F1
#
_cell.length_a   1.000
_cell.length_b   1.000
_cell.length_c   1.000
_cell.angle_alpha   90.00
_cell.angle_beta   90.00
_cell.angle_gamma   90.00
#
_symmetry.space_group_name_H-M   'P 1'
#
loop_
_entity.id
_entity.type
_entity.pdbx_description
1 polymer ?
#
loop_
_entity_poly.entity_id
_entity_poly.type
_entity_poly.pdbx_seq_one_letter_code
_entity_poly.pdbx_strand_id
1 'polypeptide(L)'
;MPEAFSAWELGNVFRRCLQTPASTRTFGDWIKVKCVQSDSFIVVGYELSTAVRSGIGSLLLAARKGSDWVYVGNVGTGFNEPSAEYLRKTLDRIKRKTPPVEYSSRRKDLVWVQPTLIAEIEYRAWTHDGKLRHASYKGLREVQDNATVHEISSGPWG
;
A
#
# COMPACT_ATOMS: atom_id res chain seq x y z
N MET A 1 -8.12 34.28 -6.37
CA MET A 1 -9.42 33.57 -6.21
C MET A 1 -10.18 33.66 -7.52
N PRO A 2 -11.00 32.66 -7.90
CA PRO A 2 -10.95 31.22 -7.56
C PRO A 2 -11.17 30.32 -8.81
N GLU A 3 -11.50 29.04 -8.61
CA GLU A 3 -11.95 28.01 -9.58
C GLU A 3 -10.85 27.10 -10.18
N ALA A 4 -10.91 25.78 -10.09
CA ALA A 4 -11.90 24.89 -9.50
C ALA A 4 -11.19 23.62 -8.97
N PHE A 5 -11.28 23.43 -7.66
CA PHE A 5 -11.06 22.13 -7.04
C PHE A 5 -12.29 21.27 -7.35
N SER A 6 -12.16 20.31 -8.26
CA SER A 6 -13.14 19.23 -8.38
C SER A 6 -12.76 18.14 -7.38
N ALA A 7 -13.15 18.37 -6.13
CA ALA A 7 -13.19 17.34 -5.11
C ALA A 7 -14.41 16.46 -5.41
N TRP A 8 -14.19 15.26 -5.93
CA TRP A 8 -15.20 14.21 -5.92
C TRP A 8 -15.02 13.44 -4.61
N GLU A 9 -16.05 13.52 -3.77
CA GLU A 9 -16.20 12.80 -2.51
C GLU A 9 -16.14 11.29 -2.74
N LEU A 10 -15.05 10.63 -2.33
CA LEU A 10 -15.05 9.24 -1.84
C LEU A 10 -13.77 9.05 -0.99
N GLY A 11 -13.96 8.78 0.31
CA GLY A 11 -12.98 8.34 1.32
C GLY A 11 -11.49 8.66 1.13
N ASN A 12 -10.93 9.57 1.93
CA ASN A 12 -9.51 9.72 2.31
C ASN A 12 -8.39 9.58 1.23
N VAL A 13 -8.69 9.68 -0.07
CA VAL A 13 -7.68 9.59 -1.13
C VAL A 13 -6.96 10.95 -1.28
N PHE A 14 -5.78 11.08 -0.70
CA PHE A 14 -4.89 12.21 -0.99
C PHE A 14 -4.17 11.95 -2.33
N ARG A 15 -4.71 12.49 -3.41
CA ARG A 15 -4.08 12.45 -4.73
C ARG A 15 -3.06 13.58 -4.87
N ARG A 16 -1.77 13.26 -4.79
CA ARG A 16 -0.69 14.22 -5.05
C ARG A 16 -0.17 14.05 -6.48
N CYS A 17 -0.64 14.90 -7.39
CA CYS A 17 -0.06 14.96 -8.74
C CYS A 17 1.15 15.90 -8.74
N LEU A 18 2.36 15.32 -8.72
CA LEU A 18 3.59 16.08 -8.86
C LEU A 18 3.79 16.40 -10.34
N GLN A 19 3.66 17.67 -10.70
CA GLN A 19 4.13 18.16 -11.99
C GLN A 19 5.65 18.21 -11.94
N THR A 20 6.32 17.41 -12.77
CA THR A 20 7.78 17.50 -12.93
C THR A 20 8.04 18.33 -14.19
N PRO A 21 8.71 19.49 -14.11
CA PRO A 21 9.15 20.17 -15.32
C PRO A 21 10.19 19.29 -16.01
N ALA A 22 9.97 19.00 -17.29
CA ALA A 22 10.90 18.19 -18.07
C ALA A 22 12.22 18.96 -18.24
N SER A 23 13.35 18.32 -17.89
CA SER A 23 14.67 18.89 -18.14
C SER A 23 14.91 19.02 -19.65
N THR A 24 14.97 20.27 -20.11
CA THR A 24 15.58 20.79 -21.33
C THR A 24 15.50 19.97 -22.64
N ARG A 25 14.65 20.52 -23.53
CA ARG A 25 14.80 20.65 -24.99
C ARG A 25 14.56 19.41 -25.85
N THR A 26 13.32 19.24 -26.30
CA THR A 26 12.96 19.07 -27.73
C THR A 26 11.44 19.28 -27.90
N PHE A 27 11.08 19.94 -29.01
CA PHE A 27 9.75 20.35 -29.47
C PHE A 27 8.61 19.35 -29.24
N GLY A 28 7.47 19.85 -28.75
CA GLY A 28 6.21 19.13 -28.57
C GLY A 28 5.87 18.98 -27.09
N ASP A 29 5.26 20.00 -26.49
CA ASP A 29 5.05 20.12 -25.04
C ASP A 29 4.08 19.09 -24.47
N TRP A 30 4.55 17.85 -24.31
CA TRP A 30 3.91 16.84 -23.48
C TRP A 30 4.31 17.05 -22.03
N ILE A 31 3.42 17.67 -21.25
CA ILE A 31 3.58 17.74 -19.80
C ILE A 31 3.25 16.36 -19.22
N LYS A 32 4.29 15.61 -18.82
CA LYS A 32 4.12 14.31 -18.16
C LYS A 32 3.73 14.52 -16.70
N VAL A 33 2.44 14.58 -16.43
CA VAL A 33 1.92 14.62 -15.05
C VAL A 33 2.03 13.22 -14.43
N LYS A 34 2.83 13.08 -13.37
CA LYS A 34 2.89 11.85 -12.56
C LYS A 34 1.90 12.02 -11.40
N CYS A 35 0.70 11.48 -11.55
CA CYS A 35 -0.21 11.36 -10.42
C CYS A 35 0.20 10.18 -9.55
N VAL A 36 0.50 10.49 -8.30
CA VAL A 36 0.87 9.54 -7.27
C VAL A 36 -0.23 9.57 -6.21
N GLN A 37 -0.70 8.38 -5.82
CA GLN A 37 -1.78 8.19 -4.87
C GLN A 37 -1.18 7.69 -3.55
N SER A 38 -1.72 8.12 -2.42
CA SER A 38 -1.34 7.60 -1.10
C SER A 38 -2.59 7.22 -0.32
N ASP A 39 -2.62 5.99 0.18
CA ASP A 39 -3.72 5.45 0.98
C ASP A 39 -3.17 4.57 2.10
N SER A 40 -4.06 4.21 3.03
CA SER A 40 -3.75 3.35 4.17
C SER A 40 -4.24 1.92 3.94
N PHE A 41 -3.37 0.94 4.16
CA PHE A 41 -3.66 -0.48 3.96
C PHE A 41 -3.27 -1.29 5.19
N ILE A 42 -3.95 -2.40 5.44
CA ILE A 42 -3.64 -3.26 6.57
C ILE A 42 -2.56 -4.27 6.20
N VAL A 43 -1.60 -4.47 7.09
CA VAL A 43 -0.54 -5.45 6.92
C VAL A 43 -1.04 -6.82 7.36
N VAL A 44 -1.02 -7.79 6.45
CA VAL A 44 -1.53 -9.15 6.68
C VAL A 44 -0.45 -10.21 6.71
N GLY A 45 0.76 -9.85 6.29
CA GLY A 45 1.92 -10.71 6.31
C GLY A 45 3.15 -10.01 5.77
N TYR A 46 4.24 -10.76 5.71
CA TYR A 46 5.46 -10.34 5.04
C TYR A 46 6.20 -11.53 4.44
N GLU A 47 6.99 -11.25 3.42
CA GLU A 47 7.93 -12.19 2.80
C GLU A 47 9.31 -12.00 3.42
N LEU A 48 10.00 -13.11 3.69
CA LEU A 48 11.37 -13.07 4.18
C LEU A 48 12.32 -12.58 3.07
N SER A 49 13.25 -11.70 3.44
CA SER A 49 14.28 -11.28 2.49
C SER A 49 15.25 -12.43 2.22
N THR A 50 15.58 -12.65 0.95
CA THR A 50 16.62 -13.60 0.52
C THR A 50 18.03 -13.04 0.71
N ALA A 51 18.17 -11.70 0.72
CA ALA A 51 19.45 -11.02 0.88
C ALA A 51 19.85 -10.83 2.35
N VAL A 52 18.86 -10.63 3.24
CA VAL A 52 19.10 -10.36 4.66
C VAL A 52 18.32 -11.37 5.50
N ARG A 53 19.03 -12.20 6.27
CA ARG A 53 18.46 -13.31 7.07
C ARG A 53 17.34 -12.88 8.04
N SER A 54 17.35 -11.62 8.46
CA SER A 54 16.34 -11.01 9.35
C SER A 54 15.56 -9.87 8.69
N GLY A 55 15.73 -9.66 7.39
CA GLY A 55 15.09 -8.57 6.66
C GLY A 55 13.66 -8.88 6.25
N ILE A 56 12.92 -7.82 5.95
CA ILE A 56 11.64 -7.89 5.25
C ILE A 56 11.95 -7.80 3.76
N GLY A 57 11.52 -8.79 2.97
CA GLY A 57 11.62 -8.75 1.52
C GLY A 57 10.47 -7.93 0.92
N SER A 58 9.24 -8.23 1.36
CA SER A 58 8.05 -7.46 1.02
C SER A 58 6.98 -7.57 2.11
N LEU A 59 6.11 -6.56 2.25
CA LEU A 59 4.88 -6.68 3.04
C LEU A 59 3.73 -7.14 2.15
N LEU A 60 2.83 -7.92 2.73
CA LEU A 60 1.56 -8.29 2.13
C LEU A 60 0.49 -7.35 2.68
N LEU A 61 -0.25 -6.73 1.77
CA LEU A 61 -1.23 -5.69 2.09
C LEU A 61 -2.65 -6.19 1.80
N ALA A 62 -3.60 -5.70 2.59
CA ALA A 62 -5.01 -5.85 2.34
C ALA A 62 -5.77 -4.53 2.47
N ALA A 63 -6.89 -4.45 1.77
CA ALA A 63 -7.89 -3.38 1.89
C ALA A 63 -9.19 -3.95 2.47
N ARG A 64 -10.03 -3.08 3.01
CA ARG A 64 -11.32 -3.47 3.55
C ARG A 64 -12.33 -3.64 2.42
N LYS A 65 -13.12 -4.71 2.42
CA LYS A 65 -14.28 -4.90 1.54
C LYS A 65 -15.46 -5.36 2.39
N GLY A 66 -16.28 -4.42 2.84
CA GLY A 66 -17.35 -4.69 3.80
C GLY A 66 -16.79 -5.19 5.15
N SER A 67 -17.14 -6.42 5.53
CA SER A 67 -16.62 -7.08 6.74
C SER A 67 -15.28 -7.81 6.53
N ASP A 68 -14.85 -7.99 5.28
CA ASP A 68 -13.70 -8.82 4.94
C ASP A 68 -12.45 -8.01 4.58
N TRP A 69 -11.30 -8.68 4.66
CA TRP A 69 -10.01 -8.17 4.21
C TRP A 69 -9.64 -8.81 2.87
N VAL A 70 -9.38 -7.99 1.86
CA VAL A 70 -9.02 -8.45 0.51
C VAL A 70 -7.56 -8.13 0.24
N TYR A 71 -6.81 -9.13 -0.23
CA TYR A 71 -5.42 -8.96 -0.61
C TYR A 71 -5.25 -8.01 -1.80
N VAL A 72 -4.38 -6.99 -1.65
CA VAL A 72 -4.17 -5.95 -2.68
C VAL A 72 -2.74 -5.91 -3.23
N GLY A 73 -1.89 -6.87 -2.85
CA GLY A 73 -0.55 -7.01 -3.39
C GLY A 73 0.57 -6.91 -2.36
N ASN A 74 1.80 -6.92 -2.88
CA ASN A 74 3.02 -6.86 -2.10
C ASN A 74 3.68 -5.48 -2.25
N VAL A 75 4.38 -5.02 -1.21
CA VAL A 75 5.26 -3.86 -1.28
C VAL A 75 6.65 -4.19 -0.78
N GLY A 76 7.64 -4.10 -1.67
CA GLY A 76 9.06 -4.41 -1.38
C GLY A 76 9.98 -3.18 -1.40
N THR A 77 9.43 -1.97 -1.52
CA THR A 77 10.20 -0.73 -1.66
C THR A 77 9.75 0.32 -0.64
N GLY A 78 10.59 1.33 -0.38
CA GLY A 78 10.27 2.44 0.52
C GLY A 78 10.62 2.20 1.99
N PHE A 79 11.22 1.05 2.31
CA PHE A 79 11.76 0.78 3.64
C PHE A 79 13.07 1.55 3.85
N ASN A 80 13.18 2.25 4.98
CA ASN A 80 14.48 2.66 5.52
C ASN A 80 14.97 1.59 6.50
N GLU A 81 16.28 1.41 6.66
CA GLU A 81 16.85 0.34 7.51
C GLU A 81 16.31 0.34 8.96
N PRO A 82 16.26 1.50 9.67
CA PRO A 82 15.72 1.53 11.03
C PRO A 82 14.24 1.12 11.11
N SER A 83 13.43 1.58 10.15
CA SER A 83 11.99 1.23 10.09
C SER A 83 11.79 -0.24 9.75
N ALA A 84 12.62 -0.82 8.89
CA ALA A 84 12.52 -2.23 8.53
C ALA A 84 12.78 -3.13 9.74
N GLU A 85 13.79 -2.79 10.56
CA GLU A 85 14.09 -3.53 11.78
C GLU A 85 12.98 -3.38 12.83
N TYR A 86 12.50 -2.16 13.05
CA TYR A 86 11.38 -1.90 13.97
C TYR A 86 10.11 -2.66 13.52
N LEU A 87 9.76 -2.53 12.24
CA LEU A 87 8.61 -3.19 11.65
C LEU A 87 8.71 -4.71 11.77
N ARG A 88 9.90 -5.27 11.53
CA ARG A 88 10.15 -6.70 11.69
C ARG A 88 9.90 -7.16 13.13
N LYS A 89 10.45 -6.46 14.11
CA LYS A 89 10.25 -6.77 15.55
C LYS A 89 8.77 -6.69 15.94
N THR A 90 8.04 -5.72 15.42
CA THR A 90 6.61 -5.56 15.69
C THR A 90 5.80 -6.69 15.05
N LEU A 91 6.04 -6.99 13.78
CA LEU A 91 5.39 -8.09 13.06
C LEU A 91 5.70 -9.45 13.69
N ASP A 92 6.91 -9.65 14.19
CA ASP A 92 7.33 -10.90 14.82
C ASP A 92 6.49 -11.24 16.08
N ARG A 93 5.94 -10.22 16.76
CA ARG A 93 5.10 -10.39 17.97
C ARG A 93 3.66 -10.78 17.66
N ILE A 94 3.19 -10.52 16.45
CA ILE A 94 1.80 -10.74 16.03
C ILE A 94 1.67 -11.81 14.94
N LYS A 95 2.62 -12.74 14.88
CA LYS A 95 2.59 -13.85 13.91
C LYS A 95 1.39 -14.74 14.09
N ARG A 96 0.91 -15.28 12.97
CA ARG A 96 -0.15 -16.27 12.91
C ARG A 96 0.24 -17.42 12.00
N LYS A 97 -0.33 -18.60 12.26
CA LYS A 97 -0.11 -19.81 11.44
C LYS A 97 -0.95 -19.82 10.15
N THR A 98 -2.13 -19.21 10.16
CA THR A 98 -3.08 -19.22 9.05
C THR A 98 -3.18 -17.85 8.39
N PRO A 99 -3.42 -17.79 7.07
CA PRO A 99 -3.60 -16.52 6.37
C PRO A 99 -4.87 -15.81 6.87
N PRO A 100 -4.82 -14.50 7.14
CA PRO A 100 -5.99 -13.71 7.53
C PRO A 100 -6.85 -13.26 6.34
N VAL A 101 -6.37 -13.50 5.11
CA VAL A 101 -7.03 -13.15 3.84
C VAL A 101 -7.03 -14.34 2.91
N GLU A 102 -7.94 -14.35 1.94
CA GLU A 102 -7.87 -15.31 0.85
C GLU A 102 -6.59 -15.08 0.04
N TYR A 103 -5.74 -16.11 -0.02
CA TYR A 103 -4.44 -16.04 -0.68
C TYR A 103 -4.16 -17.32 -1.46
N SER A 104 -4.20 -17.21 -2.78
CA SER A 104 -4.12 -18.37 -3.69
C SER A 104 -2.70 -18.72 -4.12
N SER A 105 -1.70 -17.86 -3.87
CA SER A 105 -0.33 -18.10 -4.34
C SER A 105 0.47 -19.00 -3.38
N ARG A 106 1.27 -19.93 -3.93
CA ARG A 106 2.04 -20.92 -3.16
C ARG A 106 3.45 -20.47 -2.80
N ARG A 107 3.66 -19.21 -2.44
CA ARG A 107 4.99 -18.73 -2.02
C ARG A 107 5.37 -19.38 -0.68
N LYS A 108 6.62 -19.85 -0.58
CA LYS A 108 7.10 -20.63 0.57
C LYS A 108 7.65 -19.78 1.72
N ASP A 109 8.02 -18.54 1.45
CA ASP A 109 8.74 -17.66 2.40
C ASP A 109 7.85 -16.60 3.02
N LEU A 110 6.58 -16.95 3.25
CA LEU A 110 5.58 -16.05 3.81
C LEU A 110 5.35 -16.28 5.29
N VAL A 111 5.27 -15.17 6.03
CA VAL A 111 4.88 -15.15 7.43
C VAL A 111 3.59 -14.34 7.55
N TRP A 112 2.53 -14.99 8.04
CA TRP A 112 1.24 -14.35 8.29
C TRP A 112 1.25 -13.60 9.61
N VAL A 113 0.57 -12.46 9.66
CA VAL A 113 0.40 -11.68 10.89
C VAL A 113 -1.06 -11.36 11.15
N GLN A 114 -1.37 -10.97 12.38
CA GLN A 114 -2.67 -10.42 12.71
C GLN A 114 -2.89 -9.09 11.96
N PRO A 115 -4.08 -8.86 11.38
CA PRO A 115 -4.39 -7.63 10.66
C PRO A 115 -4.68 -6.50 11.66
N THR A 116 -3.62 -5.96 12.27
CA THR A 116 -3.71 -4.90 13.29
C THR A 116 -2.87 -3.67 12.95
N LEU A 117 -1.86 -3.83 12.09
CA LEU A 117 -0.98 -2.74 11.69
C LEU A 117 -1.46 -2.11 10.38
N ILE A 118 -1.58 -0.79 10.38
CA ILE A 118 -1.95 -0.01 9.20
C ILE A 118 -0.68 0.67 8.67
N ALA A 119 -0.43 0.50 7.37
CA ALA A 119 0.69 1.09 6.67
C ALA A 119 0.20 2.12 5.66
N GLU A 120 0.89 3.25 5.59
CA GLU A 120 0.72 4.21 4.50
C GLU A 120 1.50 3.76 3.28
N ILE A 121 0.80 3.65 2.15
CA ILE A 121 1.34 3.12 0.90
C ILE A 121 1.07 4.12 -0.21
N GLU A 122 2.14 4.48 -0.88
CA GLU A 122 2.10 5.28 -2.09
C GLU A 122 2.09 4.36 -3.31
N TYR A 123 1.22 4.60 -4.28
CA TYR A 123 1.07 3.77 -5.46
C TYR A 123 0.65 4.62 -6.68
N ARG A 124 0.77 4.05 -7.88
CA ARG A 124 0.44 4.77 -9.12
C ARG A 124 -0.99 4.54 -9.58
N ALA A 125 -1.46 3.30 -9.47
CA ALA A 125 -2.78 2.90 -9.93
C ALA A 125 -3.19 1.57 -9.30
N TRP A 126 -4.49 1.29 -9.37
CA TRP A 126 -5.04 -0.05 -9.20
C TRP A 126 -4.98 -0.82 -10.53
N THR A 127 -4.64 -2.10 -10.48
CA THR A 127 -4.78 -3.01 -11.62
C THR A 127 -6.23 -3.47 -11.75
N HIS A 128 -6.60 -4.01 -12.91
CA HIS A 128 -7.93 -4.58 -13.13
C HIS A 128 -8.24 -5.71 -12.12
N ASP A 129 -7.23 -6.49 -11.73
CA ASP A 129 -7.33 -7.53 -10.71
C ASP A 129 -7.34 -7.02 -9.25
N GLY A 130 -7.52 -5.71 -9.03
CA GLY A 130 -7.60 -5.13 -7.67
C GLY A 130 -6.29 -5.11 -6.90
N LYS A 131 -5.13 -4.96 -7.58
CA LYS A 131 -3.81 -4.87 -6.94
C LYS A 131 -3.16 -3.51 -7.10
N LEU A 132 -2.32 -3.12 -6.16
CA LEU A 132 -1.56 -1.87 -6.22
C LEU A 132 -0.41 -1.97 -7.23
N ARG A 133 -0.34 -1.00 -8.13
CA ARG A 133 0.74 -0.88 -9.13
C ARG A 133 1.81 0.11 -8.66
N HIS A 134 3.06 -0.38 -8.65
CA HIS A 134 4.24 0.37 -8.23
C HIS A 134 4.10 0.94 -6.82
N ALA A 135 3.68 0.08 -5.88
CA ALA A 135 3.51 0.42 -4.48
C ALA A 135 4.87 0.65 -3.78
N SER A 136 4.88 1.61 -2.85
CA SER A 136 6.03 1.95 -2.01
C SER A 136 5.55 2.28 -0.59
N TYR A 137 6.19 1.67 0.39
CA TYR A 137 5.89 1.86 1.80
C TYR A 137 6.37 3.25 2.25
N LYS A 138 5.55 3.95 3.03
CA LYS A 138 5.90 5.28 3.59
C LYS A 138 6.03 5.28 5.10
N GLY A 139 5.31 4.40 5.80
CA GLY A 139 5.38 4.31 7.26
C GLY A 139 4.23 3.50 7.85
N LEU A 140 4.35 3.14 9.12
CA LEU A 140 3.21 2.66 9.90
C LEU A 140 2.43 3.88 10.39
N ARG A 141 1.10 3.76 10.38
CA ARG A 141 0.24 4.72 11.07
C ARG A 141 0.11 4.33 12.54
N GLU A 142 0.05 5.32 13.41
CA GLU A 142 -0.10 5.03 14.83
C GLU A 142 -1.50 4.53 15.12
N VAL A 143 -1.64 3.64 16.10
CA VAL A 143 -2.96 3.13 16.54
C VAL A 143 -3.88 4.28 17.01
N GLN A 144 -3.28 5.38 17.47
CA GLN A 144 -3.98 6.59 17.92
C GLN A 144 -4.58 7.42 16.78
N ASP A 145 -4.18 7.18 15.52
CA ASP A 145 -4.62 7.98 14.38
C ASP A 145 -6.04 7.64 13.88
N ASN A 146 -6.75 6.67 14.49
CA ASN A 146 -8.02 6.14 13.94
C ASN A 146 -7.95 5.92 12.42
N ALA A 147 -6.79 5.44 11.95
CA ALA A 147 -6.48 5.45 10.53
C ALA A 147 -7.51 4.60 9.77
N THR A 148 -8.29 5.25 8.90
CA THR A 148 -9.27 4.56 8.07
C THR A 148 -8.53 3.74 7.03
N VAL A 149 -8.65 2.42 7.08
CA VAL A 149 -8.14 1.53 6.04
C VAL A 149 -8.96 1.76 4.77
N HIS A 150 -8.28 1.78 3.61
CA HIS A 150 -8.93 1.95 2.32
C HIS A 150 -10.06 0.92 2.13
N GLU A 151 -11.24 1.41 1.79
CA GLU A 151 -12.44 0.61 1.59
C GLU A 151 -12.74 0.46 0.10
N ILE A 152 -12.69 -0.78 -0.38
CA ILE A 152 -13.11 -1.13 -1.74
C ILE A 152 -14.63 -1.13 -1.73
N SER A 153 -15.23 -0.08 -2.29
CA SER A 153 -16.67 -0.11 -2.60
C SER A 153 -16.93 -1.25 -3.57
N SER A 154 -17.77 -2.20 -3.17
CA SER A 154 -18.38 -3.12 -4.12
C SER A 154 -19.28 -2.28 -5.01
N GLY A 155 -18.80 -1.94 -6.21
CA GLY A 155 -19.68 -1.40 -7.24
C GLY A 155 -20.86 -2.37 -7.47
N PRO A 156 -22.03 -1.88 -7.90
CA PRO A 156 -23.29 -2.65 -7.91
C PRO A 156 -23.38 -3.77 -8.95
N TRP A 157 -22.25 -4.28 -9.44
CA TRP A 157 -22.19 -5.34 -10.45
C TRP A 157 -21.57 -6.59 -9.82
N GLY A 158 -22.40 -7.26 -9.01
CA GLY A 158 -22.28 -8.69 -8.75
C GLY A 158 -23.08 -9.50 -9.77
#